data_AF-A0A964AD30-F1
#
_entry.id   AF-A0A964AD30-F1
#
_cell.length_a   1.000
_cell.length_b   1.000
_cell.length_c   1.000
_cell.angle_alpha   90.00
_cell.angle_beta   90.00
_cell.angle_gamma   90.00
#
_symmetry.space_group_name_H-M   'P 1'
#
loop_
_entity.id
_entity.type
_entity.pdbx_description
1 polymer ?
#
loop_
_entity_poly.entity_id
_entity_poly.type
_entity_poly.pdbx_seq_one_letter_code
_entity_poly.pdbx_strand_id
1 'polypeptide(L)'
;MARREGGGRFEGCGHAPPPSRLARSTHRAAGTPGAAPRPRAPGRRRPPGAGTRPARAQLPAPRPRAEIAAPAPVASAAPAPRPPTARIAPAPEPPPVDQPLTRPLLGDGSVPGELLAAAQRVLGVRDGFGDRTFLAHLVSVAAVPIEASAPRARYNAAVWEELARSGRTFDAGRPEPGDLAFFHRVDDLDGDGSANDPFSAVAVVERVLPSGVVICIGEVHGEVRRFALDPTRPWVVRDEATGEEVNSTLRRRSLEDPPGTAVLAGGLLAGYARP
;
A
#
# COMPACT_ATOMS: atom_id res chain seq x y z
N MET A 1 20.48 46.26 61.00
CA MET A 1 20.97 47.38 60.17
C MET A 1 20.70 47.03 58.70
N ALA A 2 19.60 47.56 58.14
CA ALA A 2 19.55 48.50 57.00
C ALA A 2 19.89 47.82 55.64
N ARG A 3 18.92 47.40 54.79
CA ARG A 3 18.03 48.13 53.83
C ARG A 3 18.73 49.07 52.83
N ARG A 4 18.64 48.73 51.54
CA ARG A 4 18.36 49.56 50.32
C ARG A 4 18.49 48.64 49.10
N GLU A 5 17.47 48.33 48.28
CA GLU A 5 16.59 49.12 47.40
C GLU A 5 17.30 49.84 46.23
N GLY A 6 16.92 49.41 45.02
CA GLY A 6 17.08 50.06 43.71
C GLY A 6 16.54 49.09 42.64
N GLY A 7 15.44 49.31 41.93
CA GLY A 7 14.74 50.55 41.59
C GLY A 7 15.02 50.87 40.11
N GLY A 8 14.25 50.27 39.20
CA GLY A 8 14.37 50.50 37.76
C GLY A 8 13.07 50.15 37.01
N ARG A 9 12.11 51.06 37.06
CA ARG A 9 10.95 51.12 36.14
C ARG A 9 11.39 51.82 34.86
N PHE A 10 11.01 51.31 33.69
CA PHE A 10 10.67 52.15 32.55
C PHE A 10 9.46 51.56 31.82
N GLU A 11 8.43 52.39 31.78
CA GLU A 11 7.20 52.25 31.00
C GLU A 11 7.51 52.50 29.51
N GLY A 12 6.75 51.85 28.64
CA GLY A 12 6.84 52.03 27.19
C GLY A 12 5.63 51.45 26.46
N CYS A 13 4.50 52.13 26.58
CA CYS A 13 3.29 51.95 25.78
C CYS A 13 3.54 52.07 24.26
N GLY A 14 2.78 51.33 23.44
CA GLY A 14 2.55 51.78 22.06
C GLY A 14 2.04 50.77 21.03
N HIS A 15 0.70 50.68 20.93
CA HIS A 15 -0.08 50.54 19.68
C HIS A 15 -0.03 49.24 18.86
N ALA A 16 -1.11 48.48 19.03
CA ALA A 16 -1.66 47.57 18.02
C ALA A 16 -2.44 48.37 16.94
N PRO A 17 -2.32 48.01 15.64
CA PRO A 17 -3.29 48.43 14.63
C PRO A 17 -4.49 47.45 14.51
N PRO A 18 -5.68 47.95 14.11
CA PRO A 18 -6.95 47.20 14.11
C PRO A 18 -7.17 46.31 12.88
N PRO A 19 -8.15 45.38 12.93
CA PRO A 19 -8.54 44.54 11.80
C PRO A 19 -9.39 45.30 10.76
N SER A 20 -8.98 45.26 9.50
CA SER A 20 -9.74 45.82 8.37
C SER A 20 -10.97 44.95 8.06
N ARG A 21 -12.14 45.55 8.26
CA ARG A 21 -13.47 45.06 7.89
C ARG A 21 -13.84 45.48 6.46
N LEU A 22 -14.50 44.54 5.77
CA LEU A 22 -15.61 44.74 4.83
C LEU A 22 -15.36 45.50 3.51
N ALA A 23 -15.44 44.75 2.41
CA ALA A 23 -16.21 45.19 1.24
C ALA A 23 -17.17 44.07 0.83
N ARG A 24 -18.45 44.26 1.16
CA ARG A 24 -19.58 43.59 0.51
C ARG A 24 -19.68 44.15 -0.91
N SER A 25 -19.75 43.29 -1.91
CA SER A 25 -20.31 43.65 -3.22
C SER A 25 -21.53 42.78 -3.47
N THR A 26 -22.69 43.41 -3.35
CA THR A 26 -24.01 42.90 -3.72
C THR A 26 -24.40 43.54 -5.04
N HIS A 27 -24.39 42.77 -6.12
CA HIS A 27 -25.11 42.99 -7.38
C HIS A 27 -25.10 41.63 -8.09
N ARG A 28 -26.12 41.10 -8.75
CA ARG A 28 -27.52 41.45 -9.00
C ARG A 28 -28.07 40.21 -9.73
N ALA A 29 -29.27 39.77 -9.38
CA ALA A 29 -29.99 38.72 -10.11
C ALA A 29 -30.36 39.17 -11.53
N ALA A 30 -30.33 38.25 -12.49
CA ALA A 30 -31.36 38.01 -13.52
C ALA A 30 -30.77 37.26 -14.73
N GLY A 31 -31.46 36.20 -15.19
CA GLY A 31 -31.38 35.75 -16.58
C GLY A 31 -31.15 34.26 -16.81
N THR A 32 -32.18 33.43 -16.57
CA THR A 32 -32.48 32.30 -17.47
C THR A 32 -33.46 32.85 -18.51
N PRO A 33 -33.27 32.62 -19.83
CA PRO A 33 -33.90 31.43 -20.44
C PRO A 33 -33.13 30.85 -21.65
N GLY A 34 -33.46 29.61 -22.00
CA GLY A 34 -33.60 29.25 -23.41
C GLY A 34 -32.52 28.37 -24.04
N ALA A 35 -32.78 27.06 -23.98
CA ALA A 35 -32.81 26.13 -25.12
C ALA A 35 -31.70 26.15 -26.18
N ALA A 36 -31.03 25.00 -26.32
CA ALA A 36 -30.87 24.37 -27.63
C ALA A 36 -30.69 22.84 -27.47
N PRO A 37 -31.63 22.01 -27.97
CA PRO A 37 -31.39 20.58 -28.11
C PRO A 37 -30.39 20.32 -29.24
N ARG A 38 -29.28 19.66 -28.93
CA ARG A 38 -28.32 19.24 -29.95
C ARG A 38 -28.87 18.06 -30.78
N PRO A 39 -28.57 18.05 -32.09
CA PRO A 39 -29.26 17.26 -33.09
C PRO A 39 -28.96 15.76 -33.03
N ARG A 40 -29.99 14.97 -33.37
CA ARG A 40 -29.93 13.54 -33.68
C ARG A 40 -28.88 13.28 -34.76
N ALA A 41 -27.94 12.38 -34.48
CA ALA A 41 -27.03 11.85 -35.47
C ALA A 41 -27.82 11.00 -36.51
N PRO A 42 -27.61 11.22 -37.83
CA PRO A 42 -28.23 10.43 -38.87
C PRO A 42 -27.59 9.03 -38.99
N GLY A 43 -28.42 8.10 -39.44
CA GLY A 43 -28.16 6.66 -39.44
C GLY A 43 -26.89 6.25 -40.16
N ARG A 44 -26.11 5.39 -39.51
CA ARG A 44 -25.07 4.62 -40.17
C ARG A 44 -25.73 3.52 -41.00
N ARG A 45 -25.62 3.71 -42.31
CA ARG A 45 -25.93 2.74 -43.36
C ARG A 45 -25.20 1.43 -43.10
N ARG A 46 -25.99 0.36 -43.23
CA ARG A 46 -25.61 -1.05 -43.28
C ARG A 46 -24.82 -1.31 -44.58
N PRO A 47 -23.59 -1.86 -44.54
CA PRO A 47 -22.96 -2.40 -45.73
C PRO A 47 -23.57 -3.78 -46.07
N PRO A 48 -23.78 -4.10 -47.37
CA PRO A 48 -24.11 -5.43 -47.83
C PRO A 48 -22.84 -6.22 -48.15
N GLY A 49 -22.71 -7.39 -47.54
CA GLY A 49 -21.79 -8.48 -47.93
C GLY A 49 -22.23 -9.72 -47.15
N ALA A 50 -22.85 -10.74 -47.74
CA ALA A 50 -22.24 -11.68 -48.69
C ALA A 50 -20.80 -11.97 -48.23
N GLY A 51 -20.46 -13.07 -47.57
CA GLY A 51 -21.08 -14.37 -47.57
C GLY A 51 -19.92 -15.35 -47.58
N THR A 52 -19.64 -15.99 -46.45
CA THR A 52 -18.94 -17.28 -46.34
C THR A 52 -18.97 -17.68 -44.87
N ARG A 53 -19.85 -18.63 -44.54
CA ARG A 53 -19.74 -19.43 -43.32
C ARG A 53 -18.46 -20.25 -43.42
N PRO A 54 -17.44 -20.06 -42.56
CA PRO A 54 -16.48 -21.12 -42.35
C PRO A 54 -17.19 -22.27 -41.63
N ALA A 55 -16.87 -23.48 -42.09
CA ALA A 55 -17.47 -24.73 -41.67
C ALA A 55 -17.49 -24.88 -40.14
N ARG A 56 -18.60 -25.41 -39.65
CA ARG A 56 -18.76 -25.97 -38.31
C ARG A 56 -17.67 -27.04 -38.15
N ALA A 57 -16.58 -26.71 -37.47
CA ALA A 57 -15.58 -27.70 -37.07
C ALA A 57 -16.32 -28.75 -36.24
N GLN A 58 -16.37 -29.96 -36.78
CA GLN A 58 -16.89 -31.13 -36.09
C GLN A 58 -16.04 -31.33 -34.84
N LEU A 59 -16.68 -31.27 -33.68
CA LEU A 59 -16.10 -31.75 -32.44
C LEU A 59 -15.66 -33.21 -32.66
N PRO A 60 -14.40 -33.58 -32.37
CA PRO A 60 -14.00 -34.97 -32.40
C PRO A 60 -14.82 -35.75 -31.37
N ALA A 61 -15.26 -36.94 -31.77
CA ALA A 61 -16.04 -37.86 -30.96
C ALA A 61 -15.39 -38.11 -29.59
N PRO A 62 -16.19 -38.28 -28.51
CA PRO A 62 -15.66 -38.66 -27.21
C PRO A 62 -14.93 -40.00 -27.34
N ARG A 63 -13.65 -40.02 -26.92
CA ARG A 63 -12.86 -41.25 -26.85
C ARG A 63 -13.56 -42.25 -25.92
N PRO A 64 -13.58 -43.55 -26.26
CA PRO A 64 -14.10 -44.57 -25.35
C PRO A 64 -13.33 -44.52 -24.04
N ARG A 65 -14.09 -44.45 -22.95
CA ARG A 65 -13.61 -44.47 -21.57
C ARG A 65 -12.87 -45.78 -21.37
N ALA A 66 -11.55 -45.71 -21.17
CA ALA A 66 -10.77 -46.87 -20.75
C ALA A 66 -11.35 -47.36 -19.42
N GLU A 67 -11.93 -48.55 -19.47
CA GLU A 67 -12.43 -49.33 -18.36
C GLU A 67 -11.24 -49.64 -17.45
N ILE A 68 -11.12 -48.90 -16.35
CA ILE A 68 -10.12 -49.17 -15.33
C ILE A 68 -10.57 -50.46 -14.65
N ALA A 69 -9.87 -51.55 -14.97
CA ALA A 69 -10.00 -52.83 -14.33
C ALA A 69 -9.87 -52.68 -12.81
N ALA A 70 -10.80 -53.30 -12.08
CA ALA A 70 -10.79 -53.39 -10.64
C ALA A 70 -9.46 -54.01 -10.14
N PRO A 71 -8.80 -53.43 -9.12
CA PRO A 71 -7.65 -54.08 -8.50
C PRO A 71 -8.10 -55.30 -7.70
N ALA A 72 -7.34 -56.40 -7.86
CA ALA A 72 -7.49 -57.65 -7.12
C ALA A 72 -7.33 -57.45 -5.60
N PRO A 73 -7.95 -58.30 -4.76
CA PRO A 73 -7.82 -58.23 -3.31
C PRO A 73 -6.40 -58.64 -2.89
N VAL A 74 -5.62 -57.67 -2.40
CA VAL A 74 -4.32 -57.94 -1.78
C VAL A 74 -4.57 -58.48 -0.37
N ALA A 75 -4.05 -59.68 -0.13
CA ALA A 75 -4.13 -60.38 1.14
C ALA A 75 -3.58 -59.54 2.30
N SER A 76 -4.34 -59.54 3.39
CA SER A 76 -4.01 -58.87 4.65
C SER A 76 -2.76 -59.49 5.28
N ALA A 77 -1.63 -58.78 5.20
CA ALA A 77 -0.41 -59.13 5.93
C ALA A 77 -0.53 -58.65 7.38
N ALA A 78 -0.24 -59.54 8.32
CA ALA A 78 -0.28 -59.30 9.76
C ALA A 78 0.63 -58.11 10.18
N PRO A 79 0.23 -57.31 11.19
CA PRO A 79 0.99 -56.16 11.63
C PRO A 79 2.26 -56.60 12.40
N ALA A 80 3.40 -56.07 11.98
CA ALA A 80 4.68 -56.20 12.67
C ALA A 80 4.63 -55.55 14.08
N PRO A 81 5.39 -56.08 15.05
CA PRO A 81 5.47 -55.51 16.40
C PRO A 81 6.06 -54.11 16.39
N ARG A 82 5.40 -53.19 17.12
CA ARG A 82 5.80 -51.78 17.23
C ARG A 82 7.14 -51.67 17.98
N PRO A 83 8.08 -50.83 17.51
CA PRO A 83 9.28 -50.53 18.28
C PRO A 83 8.93 -49.72 19.55
N PRO A 84 9.70 -49.88 20.64
CA PRO A 84 9.47 -49.16 21.89
C PRO A 84 9.62 -47.65 21.69
N THR A 85 8.61 -46.89 22.14
CA THR A 85 8.61 -45.44 22.17
C THR A 85 9.72 -44.92 23.08
N ALA A 86 10.77 -44.39 22.49
CA ALA A 86 11.72 -43.54 23.20
C ALA A 86 10.96 -42.33 23.75
N ARG A 87 11.03 -42.11 25.07
CA ARG A 87 10.55 -40.89 25.73
C ARG A 87 11.27 -39.70 25.11
N ILE A 88 10.54 -38.93 24.31
CA ILE A 88 10.96 -37.59 23.89
C ILE A 88 11.02 -36.75 25.17
N ALA A 89 12.21 -36.25 25.50
CA ALA A 89 12.37 -35.26 26.56
C ALA A 89 11.51 -34.03 26.24
N PRO A 90 10.84 -33.41 27.23
CA PRO A 90 10.04 -32.22 26.98
C PRO A 90 10.88 -31.14 26.31
N ALA A 91 10.34 -30.56 25.24
CA ALA A 91 10.94 -29.44 24.54
C ALA A 91 11.23 -28.30 25.54
N PRO A 92 12.35 -27.56 25.40
CA PRO A 92 12.59 -26.39 26.22
C PRO A 92 11.40 -25.44 26.10
N GLU A 93 10.84 -25.04 27.24
CA GLU A 93 9.76 -24.07 27.29
C GLU A 93 10.19 -22.81 26.50
N PRO A 94 9.32 -22.27 25.64
CA PRO A 94 9.58 -20.99 25.01
C PRO A 94 9.83 -19.95 26.12
N PRO A 95 10.81 -19.04 25.95
CA PRO A 95 11.08 -18.03 26.97
C PRO A 95 9.79 -17.23 27.23
N PRO A 96 9.52 -16.84 28.48
CA PRO A 96 8.34 -16.08 28.82
C PRO A 96 8.33 -14.80 28.00
N VAL A 97 7.28 -14.62 27.19
CA VAL A 97 7.02 -13.38 26.46
C VAL A 97 6.41 -12.38 27.43
N ASP A 98 7.16 -12.03 28.47
CA ASP A 98 6.92 -10.84 29.28
C ASP A 98 7.56 -9.67 28.54
N GLN A 99 7.01 -9.33 27.37
CA GLN A 99 7.21 -7.97 26.88
C GLN A 99 6.26 -7.10 27.68
N PRO A 100 6.76 -6.20 28.55
CA PRO A 100 5.88 -5.19 29.13
C PRO A 100 5.18 -4.51 27.96
N LEU A 101 3.88 -4.23 28.12
CA LEU A 101 3.16 -3.28 27.27
C LEU A 101 3.86 -1.93 27.44
N THR A 102 4.94 -1.81 26.67
CA THR A 102 5.93 -0.77 26.75
C THR A 102 5.21 0.49 26.30
N ARG A 103 5.56 1.62 26.92
CA ARG A 103 5.04 2.97 26.66
C ARG A 103 4.45 3.12 25.25
N PRO A 104 3.30 3.80 25.07
CA PRO A 104 2.76 4.06 23.73
C PRO A 104 3.91 4.51 22.85
N LEU A 105 4.15 3.75 21.78
CA LEU A 105 5.28 3.94 20.89
C LEU A 105 5.06 5.29 20.20
N LEU A 106 5.42 6.37 20.86
CA LEU A 106 5.31 7.75 20.41
C LEU A 106 6.51 8.01 19.50
N GLY A 107 6.33 8.80 18.44
CA GLY A 107 7.45 9.22 17.62
C GLY A 107 8.40 10.13 18.40
N ASP A 108 9.45 10.58 17.72
CA ASP A 108 10.41 11.56 18.24
C ASP A 108 9.91 13.02 18.09
N GLY A 109 8.64 13.21 17.71
CA GLY A 109 8.06 14.50 17.37
C GLY A 109 8.37 14.99 15.95
N SER A 110 9.22 14.29 15.19
CA SER A 110 9.39 14.56 13.76
C SER A 110 8.29 13.90 12.95
N VAL A 111 7.97 14.46 11.77
CA VAL A 111 6.96 13.88 10.87
C VAL A 111 7.32 12.43 10.45
N PRO A 112 8.56 12.11 10.02
CA PRO A 112 8.95 10.74 9.72
C PRO A 112 8.84 9.81 10.93
N GLY A 113 9.26 10.28 12.12
CA GLY A 113 9.20 9.51 13.36
C GLY A 113 7.77 9.19 13.79
N GLU A 114 6.85 10.14 13.68
CA GLU A 114 5.43 9.90 14.00
C GLU A 114 4.75 8.95 13.00
N LEU A 115 5.07 9.06 11.71
CA LEU A 115 4.56 8.11 10.71
C LEU A 115 5.08 6.70 10.95
N LEU A 116 6.37 6.55 11.25
CA LEU A 116 6.97 5.25 11.57
C LEU A 116 6.32 4.66 12.82
N ALA A 117 6.20 5.45 13.88
CA ALA A 117 5.57 5.03 15.12
C ALA A 117 4.10 4.62 14.90
N ALA A 118 3.34 5.39 14.12
CA ALA A 118 1.97 5.05 13.76
C ALA A 118 1.88 3.75 12.95
N ALA A 119 2.77 3.55 11.97
CA ALA A 119 2.84 2.32 11.17
C ALA A 119 3.14 1.09 12.02
N GLN A 120 4.08 1.22 12.98
CA GLN A 120 4.44 0.14 13.90
C GLN A 120 3.29 -0.24 14.84
N ARG A 121 2.46 0.72 15.28
CA ARG A 121 1.28 0.45 16.12
C ARG A 121 0.20 -0.37 15.41
N VAL A 122 0.10 -0.27 14.09
CA VAL A 122 -0.90 -1.00 13.29
C VAL A 122 -0.34 -2.27 12.64
N LEU A 123 0.90 -2.65 12.95
CA LEU A 123 1.49 -3.87 12.43
C LEU A 123 0.68 -5.11 12.87
N GLY A 124 0.37 -6.00 11.92
CA GLY A 124 -0.44 -7.20 12.14
C GLY A 124 -1.95 -6.96 12.11
N VAL A 125 -2.40 -5.71 11.97
CA VAL A 125 -3.82 -5.40 11.76
C VAL A 125 -4.27 -5.96 10.42
N ARG A 126 -5.41 -6.65 10.41
CA ARG A 126 -6.05 -7.21 9.22
C ARG A 126 -7.38 -6.51 8.97
N ASP A 127 -7.68 -6.19 7.71
CA ASP A 127 -8.93 -5.58 7.26
C ASP A 127 -9.35 -4.32 8.05
N GLY A 128 -8.38 -3.61 8.64
CA GLY A 128 -8.64 -2.66 9.73
C GLY A 128 -8.85 -1.20 9.33
N PHE A 129 -8.62 -0.83 8.07
CA PHE A 129 -8.66 0.58 7.65
C PHE A 129 -10.05 1.07 7.20
N GLY A 130 -11.04 0.17 7.11
CA GLY A 130 -12.43 0.53 6.86
C GLY A 130 -12.60 1.28 5.54
N ASP A 131 -13.10 2.52 5.60
CA ASP A 131 -13.33 3.43 4.47
C ASP A 131 -12.07 4.18 4.02
N ARG A 132 -10.99 4.15 4.80
CA ARG A 132 -9.71 4.83 4.52
C ARG A 132 -8.67 3.89 3.91
N THR A 133 -7.66 4.47 3.25
CA THR A 133 -6.42 3.75 2.92
C THR A 133 -5.50 3.70 4.14
N PHE A 134 -4.53 2.77 4.14
CA PHE A 134 -3.43 2.72 5.11
C PHE A 134 -2.80 4.10 5.35
N LEU A 135 -2.40 4.81 4.29
CA LEU A 135 -1.77 6.13 4.41
C LEU A 135 -2.69 7.20 4.98
N ALA A 136 -3.95 7.24 4.55
CA ALA A 136 -4.93 8.19 5.09
C ALA A 136 -5.15 7.97 6.60
N HIS A 137 -5.11 6.72 7.05
CA HIS A 137 -5.15 6.39 8.47
C HIS A 137 -3.89 6.90 9.20
N LEU A 138 -2.69 6.62 8.66
CA LEU A 138 -1.44 7.06 9.29
C LEU A 138 -1.33 8.57 9.40
N VAL A 139 -1.59 9.31 8.32
CA VAL A 139 -1.56 10.78 8.31
C VAL A 139 -2.51 11.35 9.36
N SER A 140 -3.71 10.78 9.48
CA SER A 140 -4.70 11.19 10.47
C SER A 140 -4.25 10.92 11.92
N VAL A 141 -3.65 9.76 12.20
CA VAL A 141 -3.25 9.36 13.57
C VAL A 141 -1.95 10.02 14.00
N ALA A 142 -1.01 10.22 13.08
CA ALA A 142 0.26 10.91 13.30
C ALA A 142 0.11 12.44 13.31
N ALA A 143 -1.08 12.96 13.01
CA ALA A 143 -1.38 14.40 12.91
C ALA A 143 -0.40 15.15 11.98
N VAL A 144 0.01 14.50 10.88
CA VAL A 144 0.96 15.07 9.93
C VAL A 144 0.21 16.03 8.99
N PRO A 145 0.74 17.26 8.76
CA PRO A 145 0.12 18.22 7.86
C PRO A 145 0.40 17.88 6.39
N ILE A 146 -0.18 16.78 5.89
CA ILE A 146 -0.22 16.49 4.45
C ILE A 146 -1.57 16.94 3.91
N GLU A 147 -1.57 18.03 3.15
CA GLU A 147 -2.78 18.62 2.55
C GLU A 147 -3.16 17.90 1.24
N ALA A 148 -3.47 16.61 1.33
CA ALA A 148 -4.03 15.84 0.21
C ALA A 148 -5.52 15.57 0.45
N SER A 149 -6.36 15.97 -0.50
CA SER A 149 -7.79 15.65 -0.51
C SER A 149 -8.16 15.01 -1.84
N ALA A 150 -8.48 13.73 -1.79
CA ALA A 150 -8.90 12.95 -2.96
C ALA A 150 -9.79 11.77 -2.50
N PRO A 151 -10.62 11.21 -3.41
CA PRO A 151 -11.28 9.95 -3.16
C PRO A 151 -10.28 8.86 -2.76
N ARG A 152 -10.73 7.85 -1.99
CA ARG A 152 -9.90 6.74 -1.51
C ARG A 152 -8.99 6.16 -2.60
N ALA A 153 -9.55 5.85 -3.77
CA ALA A 153 -8.84 5.25 -4.91
C ALA A 153 -7.70 6.12 -5.47
N ARG A 154 -7.64 7.42 -5.14
CA ARG A 154 -6.59 8.33 -5.61
C ARG A 154 -5.82 9.00 -4.48
N TYR A 155 -6.08 8.65 -3.22
CA TYR A 155 -5.50 9.35 -2.07
C TYR A 155 -3.97 9.25 -2.07
N ASN A 156 -3.42 8.06 -2.30
CA ASN A 156 -1.98 7.85 -2.36
C ASN A 156 -1.33 8.66 -3.49
N ALA A 157 -1.97 8.70 -4.67
CA ALA A 157 -1.51 9.52 -5.79
C ALA A 157 -1.53 11.02 -5.47
N ALA A 158 -2.58 11.50 -4.80
CA ALA A 158 -2.67 12.90 -4.38
C ALA A 158 -1.58 13.27 -3.35
N VAL A 159 -1.27 12.38 -2.41
CA VAL A 159 -0.15 12.59 -1.47
C VAL A 159 1.20 12.61 -2.22
N TRP A 160 1.41 11.69 -3.16
CA TRP A 160 2.61 11.69 -3.99
C TRP A 160 2.77 13.02 -4.75
N GLU A 161 1.71 13.48 -5.41
CA GLU A 161 1.71 14.74 -6.16
C GLU A 161 2.01 15.95 -5.27
N GLU A 162 1.47 15.98 -4.05
CA GLU A 162 1.75 17.01 -3.05
C GLU A 162 3.23 17.04 -2.64
N LEU A 163 3.79 15.88 -2.31
CA LEU A 163 5.20 15.74 -1.95
C LEU A 163 6.12 16.04 -3.13
N ALA A 164 5.75 15.63 -4.34
CA ALA A 164 6.51 15.91 -5.56
C ALA A 164 6.56 17.41 -5.86
N ARG A 165 5.43 18.12 -5.74
CA ARG A 165 5.36 19.57 -5.96
C ARG A 165 6.23 20.36 -4.98
N SER A 166 6.42 19.83 -3.78
CA SER A 166 7.29 20.39 -2.76
C SER A 166 8.75 19.93 -2.85
N GLY A 167 9.12 19.17 -3.90
CA GLY A 167 10.49 18.70 -4.12
C GLY A 167 10.94 17.63 -3.11
N ARG A 168 9.99 16.90 -2.52
CA ARG A 168 10.23 15.92 -1.45
C ARG A 168 10.20 14.47 -1.93
N THR A 169 10.08 14.22 -3.23
CA THR A 169 10.17 12.88 -3.83
C THR A 169 11.56 12.61 -4.39
N PHE A 170 11.97 11.35 -4.36
CA PHE A 170 13.26 10.89 -4.89
C PHE A 170 13.20 9.43 -5.33
N ASP A 171 13.99 9.09 -6.35
CA ASP A 171 14.14 7.74 -6.91
C ASP A 171 15.56 7.19 -6.70
N ALA A 172 16.51 8.05 -6.41
CA ALA A 172 17.91 7.73 -6.12
C ALA A 172 18.29 8.14 -4.70
N GLY A 173 19.23 7.38 -4.12
CA GLY A 173 19.68 7.57 -2.75
C GLY A 173 19.14 6.52 -1.79
N ARG A 174 19.56 6.61 -0.52
CA ARG A 174 19.17 5.66 0.52
C ARG A 174 18.02 6.25 1.33
N PRO A 175 16.84 5.60 1.37
CA PRO A 175 15.75 6.08 2.19
C PRO A 175 16.09 5.96 3.69
N GLU A 176 15.43 6.79 4.48
CA GLU A 176 15.56 6.85 5.93
C GLU A 176 14.30 6.30 6.63
N PRO A 177 14.40 5.83 7.88
CA PRO A 177 13.23 5.45 8.66
C PRO A 177 12.17 6.57 8.70
N GLY A 178 10.93 6.23 8.39
CA GLY A 178 9.81 7.18 8.30
C GLY A 178 9.58 7.78 6.91
N ASP A 179 10.51 7.63 5.96
CA ASP A 179 10.24 7.94 4.55
C ASP A 179 9.11 7.02 4.02
N LEU A 180 8.38 7.50 3.00
CA LEU A 180 7.32 6.76 2.34
C LEU A 180 7.86 6.10 1.07
N ALA A 181 7.55 4.82 0.86
CA ALA A 181 7.79 4.09 -0.39
C ALA A 181 6.47 3.91 -1.13
N PHE A 182 6.38 4.37 -2.37
CA PHE A 182 5.18 4.28 -3.18
C PHE A 182 5.31 3.21 -4.26
N PHE A 183 4.22 2.52 -4.56
CA PHE A 183 4.20 1.41 -5.51
C PHE A 183 3.10 1.58 -6.55
N HIS A 184 3.42 1.26 -7.79
CA HIS A 184 2.45 1.19 -8.88
C HIS A 184 1.82 -0.20 -8.95
N ARG A 185 0.53 -0.25 -9.32
CA ARG A 185 -0.13 -1.47 -9.84
C ARG A 185 -0.12 -2.67 -8.88
N VAL A 186 -0.12 -2.43 -7.58
CA VAL A 186 -0.22 -3.46 -6.52
C VAL A 186 -1.67 -3.94 -6.36
N ASP A 187 -2.60 -2.99 -6.32
CA ASP A 187 -4.03 -3.20 -6.12
C ASP A 187 -4.80 -2.62 -7.30
N ASP A 188 -5.93 -3.25 -7.62
CA ASP A 188 -6.93 -2.79 -8.61
C ASP A 188 -7.92 -1.87 -7.88
N LEU A 189 -7.61 -0.58 -7.86
CA LEU A 189 -8.35 0.45 -7.13
C LEU A 189 -9.59 0.92 -7.88
N ASP A 190 -9.61 0.86 -9.20
CA ASP A 190 -10.77 1.23 -10.02
C ASP A 190 -11.70 0.04 -10.35
N GLY A 191 -11.25 -1.18 -10.08
CA GLY A 191 -12.03 -2.41 -10.20
C GLY A 191 -12.21 -2.88 -11.64
N ASP A 192 -11.36 -2.41 -12.56
CA ASP A 192 -11.42 -2.77 -13.99
C ASP A 192 -10.72 -4.10 -14.30
N GLY A 193 -10.08 -4.73 -13.30
CA GLY A 193 -9.34 -5.97 -13.42
C GLY A 193 -7.92 -5.81 -13.98
N SER A 194 -7.50 -4.58 -14.30
CA SER A 194 -6.22 -4.26 -14.91
C SER A 194 -5.21 -3.78 -13.88
N ALA A 195 -3.94 -4.00 -14.20
CA ALA A 195 -2.83 -3.44 -13.43
C ALA A 195 -2.31 -2.16 -14.06
N ASN A 196 -3.10 -1.11 -13.94
CA ASN A 196 -2.82 0.21 -14.50
C ASN A 196 -2.88 1.33 -13.45
N ASP A 197 -3.25 1.03 -12.20
CA ASP A 197 -3.38 2.05 -11.15
C ASP A 197 -2.03 2.61 -10.67
N PRO A 198 -1.78 3.92 -10.84
CA PRO A 198 -0.58 4.55 -10.33
C PRO A 198 -0.69 4.74 -8.81
N PHE A 199 0.42 4.51 -8.08
CA PHE A 199 0.50 4.73 -6.64
C PHE A 199 -0.55 3.94 -5.85
N SER A 200 -0.93 2.75 -6.33
CA SER A 200 -2.00 1.97 -5.75
C SER A 200 -1.70 1.50 -4.31
N ALA A 201 -0.43 1.40 -3.94
CA ALA A 201 0.01 1.08 -2.58
C ALA A 201 1.15 1.98 -2.10
N VAL A 202 1.33 2.01 -0.79
CA VAL A 202 2.33 2.81 -0.10
C VAL A 202 2.73 2.12 1.20
N ALA A 203 3.99 2.28 1.60
CA ALA A 203 4.53 1.75 2.84
C ALA A 203 5.44 2.78 3.52
N VAL A 204 5.64 2.63 4.82
CA VAL A 204 6.60 3.41 5.59
C VAL A 204 7.91 2.63 5.71
N VAL A 205 9.03 3.27 5.44
CA VAL A 205 10.36 2.69 5.61
C VAL A 205 10.63 2.52 7.10
N GLU A 206 10.86 1.29 7.55
CA GLU A 206 11.20 0.99 8.95
C GLU A 206 12.71 1.06 9.19
N ARG A 207 13.47 0.42 8.30
CA ARG A 207 14.95 0.43 8.36
C ARG A 207 15.53 0.00 7.03
N VAL A 208 16.81 0.24 6.86
CA VAL A 208 17.59 -0.29 5.73
C VAL A 208 18.72 -1.15 6.28
N LEU A 209 18.76 -2.41 5.84
CA LEU A 209 19.73 -3.40 6.26
C LEU A 209 21.14 -3.08 5.72
N PRO A 210 22.22 -3.67 6.29
CA PRO A 210 23.57 -3.51 5.76
C PRO A 210 23.72 -4.00 4.31
N SER A 211 22.90 -4.99 3.91
CA SER A 211 22.80 -5.50 2.53
C SER A 211 22.26 -4.48 1.53
N GLY A 212 21.65 -3.39 2.00
CA GLY A 212 20.92 -2.42 1.18
C GLY A 212 19.43 -2.72 1.04
N VAL A 213 18.97 -3.88 1.50
CA VAL A 213 17.54 -4.22 1.52
C VAL A 213 16.80 -3.27 2.47
N VAL A 214 15.74 -2.65 1.96
CA VAL A 214 14.84 -1.78 2.70
C VAL A 214 13.73 -2.63 3.29
N ILE A 215 13.52 -2.51 4.60
CA ILE A 215 12.38 -3.12 5.28
C ILE A 215 11.31 -2.06 5.44
N CYS A 216 10.13 -2.32 4.87
CA CYS A 216 8.99 -1.43 4.90
C CYS A 216 7.84 -2.03 5.70
N ILE A 217 6.97 -1.19 6.25
CA ILE A 217 5.69 -1.55 6.84
C ILE A 217 4.59 -0.99 5.96
N GLY A 218 3.73 -1.85 5.43
CA GLY A 218 2.59 -1.43 4.61
C GLY A 218 1.49 -2.46 4.61
N GLU A 219 0.32 -2.04 4.15
CA GLU A 219 -0.81 -2.93 3.90
C GLU A 219 -0.55 -3.75 2.64
N VAL A 220 -0.56 -5.08 2.77
CA VAL A 220 -0.36 -6.02 1.68
C VAL A 220 -1.36 -7.14 1.84
N HIS A 221 -2.24 -7.32 0.85
CA HIS A 221 -3.27 -8.37 0.86
C HIS A 221 -4.21 -8.31 2.08
N GLY A 222 -4.60 -7.11 2.52
CA GLY A 222 -5.50 -6.90 3.65
C GLY A 222 -4.84 -7.01 5.03
N GLU A 223 -3.51 -7.08 5.10
CA GLU A 223 -2.76 -7.14 6.36
C GLU A 223 -1.62 -6.13 6.36
N VAL A 224 -1.46 -5.36 7.44
CA VAL A 224 -0.24 -4.57 7.64
C VAL A 224 0.89 -5.48 8.07
N ARG A 225 1.91 -5.58 7.24
CA ARG A 225 3.07 -6.43 7.52
C ARG A 225 4.37 -5.76 7.14
N ARG A 226 5.46 -6.33 7.65
CA ARG A 226 6.80 -6.03 7.16
C ARG A 226 7.04 -6.74 5.83
N PHE A 227 7.78 -6.09 4.94
CA PHE A 227 8.21 -6.69 3.69
C PHE A 227 9.55 -6.12 3.24
N ALA A 228 10.28 -6.90 2.44
CA ALA A 228 11.58 -6.55 1.90
C ALA A 228 11.45 -5.88 0.52
N LEU A 229 12.30 -4.88 0.28
CA LEU A 229 12.39 -4.11 -0.95
C LEU A 229 13.86 -3.82 -1.27
N ASP A 230 14.29 -4.18 -2.48
CA ASP A 230 15.57 -3.79 -3.04
C ASP A 230 15.37 -3.36 -4.51
N PRO A 231 15.41 -2.03 -4.78
CA PRO A 231 15.20 -1.51 -6.13
C PRO A 231 16.37 -1.79 -7.07
N THR A 232 17.55 -2.15 -6.56
CA THR A 232 18.73 -2.46 -7.40
C THR A 232 18.62 -3.86 -8.01
N ARG A 233 17.81 -4.72 -7.41
CA ARG A 233 17.58 -6.11 -7.84
C ARG A 233 16.07 -6.40 -7.97
N PRO A 234 15.34 -5.68 -8.83
CA PRO A 234 13.87 -5.61 -8.80
C PRO A 234 13.15 -6.95 -9.07
N TRP A 235 13.85 -7.92 -9.67
CA TRP A 235 13.30 -9.23 -10.05
C TRP A 235 13.79 -10.37 -9.14
N VAL A 236 14.61 -10.07 -8.14
CA VAL A 236 15.20 -11.07 -7.24
C VAL A 236 14.36 -11.18 -5.97
N VAL A 237 13.84 -12.38 -5.70
CA VAL A 237 13.05 -12.67 -4.49
C VAL A 237 13.96 -12.83 -3.28
N ARG A 238 15.04 -13.57 -3.44
CA ARG A 238 15.94 -13.98 -2.36
C ARG A 238 17.37 -13.99 -2.88
N ASP A 239 18.29 -13.56 -2.03
CA ASP A 239 19.71 -13.59 -2.30
C ASP A 239 20.20 -15.04 -2.21
N GLU A 240 20.86 -15.53 -3.26
CA GLU A 240 21.27 -16.94 -3.34
C GLU A 240 22.39 -17.29 -2.36
N ALA A 241 23.27 -16.33 -2.04
CA ALA A 241 24.42 -16.56 -1.18
C ALA A 241 24.04 -16.56 0.30
N THR A 242 23.14 -15.66 0.69
CA THR A 242 22.76 -15.45 2.10
C THR A 242 21.42 -16.07 2.47
N GLY A 243 20.55 -16.34 1.49
CA GLY A 243 19.16 -16.74 1.71
C GLY A 243 18.27 -15.60 2.21
N GLU A 244 18.77 -14.36 2.29
CA GLU A 244 18.03 -13.19 2.72
C GLU A 244 16.94 -12.83 1.69
N GLU A 245 15.72 -12.51 2.15
CA GLU A 245 14.67 -12.01 1.27
C GLU A 245 15.02 -10.61 0.76
N VAL A 246 15.04 -10.46 -0.57
CA VAL A 246 15.45 -9.23 -1.27
C VAL A 246 14.23 -8.41 -1.68
N ASN A 247 13.23 -9.07 -2.27
CA ASN A 247 11.96 -8.43 -2.60
C ASN A 247 10.79 -9.36 -2.27
N SER A 248 9.89 -8.88 -1.42
CA SER A 248 8.64 -9.57 -1.14
C SER A 248 7.64 -9.43 -2.29
N THR A 249 6.77 -10.42 -2.42
CA THR A 249 5.60 -10.35 -3.31
C THR A 249 4.57 -9.41 -2.71
N LEU A 250 4.27 -8.30 -3.40
CA LEU A 250 3.24 -7.34 -3.00
C LEU A 250 1.92 -7.56 -3.74
N ARG A 251 1.99 -8.10 -4.96
CA ARG A 251 0.83 -8.30 -5.81
C ARG A 251 0.55 -9.79 -5.99
N ARG A 252 -0.73 -10.16 -5.93
CA ARG A 252 -1.17 -11.50 -6.32
C ARG A 252 -1.19 -11.59 -7.83
N ARG A 253 -0.60 -12.64 -8.38
CA ARG A 253 -0.66 -12.91 -9.81
C ARG A 253 -2.06 -13.38 -10.19
N SER A 254 -2.65 -12.75 -11.19
CA SER A 254 -3.89 -13.19 -11.84
C SER A 254 -3.57 -14.14 -13.01
N LEU A 255 -4.55 -14.97 -13.41
CA LEU A 255 -4.47 -15.77 -14.64
C LEU A 255 -4.49 -14.89 -15.89
N GLU A 256 -5.03 -13.68 -15.78
CA GLU A 256 -5.13 -12.70 -16.86
C GLU A 256 -3.85 -11.86 -17.00
N ASP A 257 -2.92 -11.96 -16.03
CA ASP A 257 -1.68 -11.21 -16.06
C ASP A 257 -0.79 -11.64 -17.23
N PRO A 258 -0.38 -10.70 -18.10
CA PRO A 258 0.59 -10.98 -19.14
C PRO A 258 1.90 -11.55 -18.55
N PRO A 259 2.64 -12.37 -19.33
CA PRO A 259 4.00 -12.75 -18.97
C PRO A 259 4.86 -11.50 -18.70
N GLY A 260 5.67 -11.56 -17.64
CA GLY A 260 6.54 -10.44 -17.23
C GLY A 260 5.86 -9.36 -16.37
N THR A 261 4.59 -9.54 -16.00
CA THR A 261 3.92 -8.66 -15.04
C THR A 261 4.66 -8.63 -13.71
N ALA A 262 5.03 -7.44 -13.24
CA ALA A 262 5.74 -7.26 -11.98
C ALA A 262 4.85 -7.62 -10.79
N VAL A 263 5.40 -8.40 -9.86
CA VAL A 263 4.72 -8.82 -8.61
C VAL A 263 5.54 -8.55 -7.35
N LEU A 264 6.83 -8.30 -7.53
CA LEU A 264 7.80 -8.10 -6.45
C LEU A 264 7.91 -6.60 -6.13
N ALA A 265 8.16 -6.29 -4.86
CA ALA A 265 8.26 -4.92 -4.36
C ALA A 265 9.18 -4.04 -5.22
N GLY A 266 10.39 -4.51 -5.53
CA GLY A 266 11.37 -3.76 -6.33
C GLY A 266 10.90 -3.48 -7.76
N GLY A 267 10.20 -4.42 -8.41
CA GLY A 267 9.63 -4.20 -9.75
C GLY A 267 8.36 -3.35 -9.77
N LEU A 268 7.78 -3.08 -8.60
CA LEU A 268 6.56 -2.28 -8.42
C LEU A 268 6.85 -0.87 -7.85
N LEU A 269 8.07 -0.62 -7.38
CA LEU A 269 8.46 0.65 -6.77
C LEU A 269 8.30 1.81 -7.78
N ALA A 270 7.59 2.85 -7.36
CA ALA A 270 7.45 4.12 -8.06
C ALA A 270 8.53 5.12 -7.64
N GLY A 271 8.88 5.10 -6.36
CA GLY A 271 9.88 5.97 -5.75
C GLY A 271 9.61 6.17 -4.27
N TYR A 272 10.42 7.03 -3.66
CA TYR A 272 10.32 7.41 -2.26
C TYR A 272 9.87 8.85 -2.10
N ALA A 273 9.34 9.19 -0.93
CA ALA A 273 9.04 10.56 -0.55
C ALA A 273 9.37 10.80 0.92
N ARG A 274 9.85 12.01 1.22
CA ARG A 274 10.16 12.46 2.57
C ARG A 274 9.07 13.42 3.07
N PRO A 275 8.19 13.00 3.97
CA PRO A 275 7.07 13.82 4.43
C PRO A 275 7.51 15.01 5.31
#